data_AF-A0A349ZUD4-F1
#
_entry.id   AF-A0A349ZUD4-F1
#
_cell.length_a   1.000
_cell.length_b   1.000
_cell.length_c   1.000
_cell.angle_alpha   90.00
_cell.angle_beta   90.00
_cell.angle_gamma   90.00
#
_symmetry.space_group_name_H-M   'P 1'
#
loop_
_entity.id
_entity.type
_entity.pdbx_description
1 polymer ?
#
loop_
_entity_poly.entity_id
_entity_poly.type
_entity_poly.pdbx_seq_one_letter_code
_entity_poly.pdbx_strand_id
1 'polypeptide(L)'
;MRIFKILDEDDERELGILLYFEKEGSFIVELKDGLDEWSAPFLFVPYVKKGVFTIPRSDSLVWVQNRIIPPSRQNIGMILKNHGLKEYDEMKFLELSEGKCSQDSLYIKPVKEFPEYVRRRQRHNITQCVILTDKDLLCMFADETVRKINLSSLAEIKDVDKIMNNEALFETCRVGAAGYFITFNNSIDIPAGVLYKKGKKIPLTGKELLAFVRNGLVDTTQACGILDCSRQNLLYMLRQGYITPVKEDVKGNLYFKGDVVKNLW
;
A
#
# COMPACT_ATOMS: atom_id res chain seq x y z
N MET A 1 -5.14 7.18 -11.79
CA MET A 1 -5.03 7.95 -10.52
C MET A 1 -5.28 9.40 -10.83
N ARG A 2 -6.11 10.05 -10.03
CA ARG A 2 -6.50 11.45 -10.20
C ARG A 2 -6.07 12.25 -8.96
N ILE A 3 -5.72 13.51 -9.19
CA ILE A 3 -5.10 14.38 -8.17
C ILE A 3 -5.93 15.66 -8.09
N PHE A 4 -6.33 16.04 -6.89
CA PHE A 4 -7.09 17.26 -6.64
C PHE A 4 -6.47 18.04 -5.48
N LYS A 5 -6.36 19.36 -5.61
CA LYS A 5 -6.10 20.24 -4.47
C LYS A 5 -7.35 20.35 -3.62
N ILE A 6 -7.18 20.35 -2.30
CA ILE A 6 -8.19 20.73 -1.32
C ILE A 6 -7.92 22.20 -0.97
N LEU A 7 -8.91 23.04 -1.24
CA LEU A 7 -8.86 24.49 -1.10
C LEU A 7 -9.95 24.95 -0.14
N ASP A 8 -9.71 26.05 0.54
CA ASP A 8 -10.67 26.76 1.38
C ASP A 8 -11.11 28.04 0.64
N GLU A 9 -12.41 28.22 0.42
CA GLU A 9 -12.97 29.37 -0.30
C GLU A 9 -12.89 30.68 0.52
N ASP A 10 -12.86 30.59 1.85
CA ASP A 10 -12.90 31.78 2.72
C ASP A 10 -11.56 32.53 2.76
N ASP A 11 -10.43 31.81 2.69
CA ASP A 11 -9.07 32.38 2.76
C ASP A 11 -8.18 32.01 1.55
N GLU A 12 -8.77 31.45 0.49
CA GLU A 12 -8.11 30.98 -0.74
C GLU A 12 -6.89 30.07 -0.51
N ARG A 13 -6.87 29.35 0.62
CA ARG A 13 -5.71 28.59 1.07
C ARG A 13 -5.73 27.15 0.57
N GLU A 14 -4.56 26.65 0.18
CA GLU A 14 -4.33 25.23 -0.08
C GLU A 14 -4.10 24.47 1.23
N LEU A 15 -4.98 23.52 1.52
CA LEU A 15 -4.93 22.66 2.71
C LEU A 15 -4.28 21.30 2.43
N GLY A 16 -4.35 20.81 1.20
CA GLY A 16 -3.82 19.49 0.89
C GLY A 16 -4.10 19.01 -0.53
N ILE A 17 -3.80 17.74 -0.76
CA ILE A 17 -4.14 17.01 -1.97
C ILE A 17 -5.03 15.83 -1.62
N LEU A 18 -6.11 15.64 -2.38
CA LEU A 18 -6.87 14.41 -2.45
C LEU A 18 -6.37 13.57 -3.63
N LEU A 19 -6.00 12.32 -3.36
CA LEU A 19 -5.61 11.33 -4.35
C LEU A 19 -6.72 10.29 -4.50
N TYR A 20 -7.11 10.02 -5.75
CA TYR A 20 -8.05 8.96 -6.07
C TYR A 20 -7.40 7.88 -6.93
N PHE A 21 -7.42 6.65 -6.42
CA PHE A 21 -6.90 5.45 -7.06
C PHE A 21 -8.05 4.68 -7.72
N GLU A 22 -8.28 4.96 -9.01
CA GLU A 22 -9.44 4.48 -9.77
C GLU A 22 -9.61 2.96 -9.79
N LYS A 23 -8.51 2.20 -9.89
CA LYS A 23 -8.59 0.74 -9.94
C LYS A 23 -9.06 0.15 -8.61
N GLU A 24 -8.63 0.74 -7.50
CA GLU A 24 -8.92 0.29 -6.14
C GLU A 24 -10.10 1.02 -5.51
N GLY A 25 -10.69 2.03 -6.16
CA GLY A 25 -11.74 2.88 -5.61
C GLY A 25 -11.34 3.59 -4.31
N SER A 26 -10.04 3.87 -4.12
CA SER A 26 -9.49 4.29 -2.82
C SER A 26 -9.05 5.76 -2.83
N PHE A 27 -9.27 6.42 -1.70
CA PHE A 27 -8.89 7.81 -1.48
C PHE A 27 -7.74 7.92 -0.49
N ILE A 28 -6.82 8.86 -0.72
CA ILE A 28 -5.77 9.25 0.23
C ILE A 28 -5.70 10.78 0.28
N VAL A 29 -5.81 11.35 1.48
CA VAL A 29 -5.59 12.78 1.71
C VAL A 29 -4.15 13.02 2.18
N GLU A 30 -3.48 13.91 1.48
CA GLU A 30 -2.13 14.39 1.74
C GLU A 30 -2.21 15.86 2.15
N LEU A 31 -2.28 16.12 3.45
CA LEU A 31 -2.32 17.47 4.02
C LEU A 31 -1.01 18.22 3.79
N LYS A 32 -1.10 19.53 3.58
CA LYS A 32 0.07 20.41 3.46
C LYS A 32 0.86 20.42 4.78
N ASP A 33 2.18 20.52 4.67
CA ASP A 33 3.05 20.69 5.84
C ASP A 33 2.73 21.98 6.59
N GLY A 34 2.87 21.96 7.91
CA GLY A 34 2.72 23.15 8.76
C GLY A 34 1.28 23.53 9.10
N LEU A 35 0.28 22.75 8.66
CA LEU A 35 -1.06 22.87 9.22
C LEU A 35 -1.04 22.55 10.72
N ASP A 36 -1.91 23.20 11.46
CA ASP A 36 -2.13 23.07 12.89
C ASP A 36 -3.63 22.80 13.20
N GLU A 37 -4.00 22.81 14.48
CA GLU A 37 -5.36 22.53 14.91
C GLU A 37 -6.39 23.61 14.47
N TRP A 38 -5.93 24.79 14.08
CA TRP A 38 -6.76 25.92 13.68
C TRP A 38 -6.90 26.05 12.16
N SER A 39 -5.93 25.52 11.42
CA SER A 39 -5.85 25.59 9.96
C SER A 39 -6.22 24.29 9.25
N ALA A 40 -6.22 23.15 9.95
CA ALA A 40 -6.60 21.88 9.37
C ALA A 40 -8.12 21.69 9.28
N PRO A 41 -8.64 20.95 8.28
CA PRO A 41 -10.03 20.49 8.29
C PRO A 41 -10.34 19.75 9.60
N PHE A 42 -11.49 20.04 10.22
CA PHE A 42 -11.84 19.55 11.56
C PHE A 42 -11.66 18.04 11.74
N LEU A 43 -12.08 17.25 10.73
CA LEU A 43 -11.93 15.80 10.71
C LEU A 43 -10.48 15.33 10.89
N PHE A 44 -9.50 16.14 10.47
CA PHE A 44 -8.08 15.79 10.48
C PHE A 44 -7.27 16.42 11.61
N VAL A 45 -7.87 17.28 12.44
CA VAL A 45 -7.21 17.88 13.60
C VAL A 45 -6.51 16.85 14.50
N PRO A 46 -7.10 15.68 14.83
CA PRO A 46 -6.43 14.66 15.64
C PRO A 46 -5.14 14.10 15.00
N TYR A 47 -5.07 14.06 13.68
CA TYR A 47 -3.89 13.59 12.93
C TYR A 47 -2.80 14.65 12.92
N VAL A 48 -3.17 15.90 12.63
CA VAL A 48 -2.24 17.03 12.60
C VAL A 48 -1.58 17.26 13.96
N LYS A 49 -2.34 17.14 15.06
CA LYS A 49 -1.79 17.19 16.44
C LYS A 49 -0.73 16.12 16.71
N LYS A 50 -0.76 15.00 16.00
CA LYS A 50 0.22 13.91 16.11
C LYS A 50 1.34 14.01 15.06
N GLY A 51 1.37 15.09 14.27
CA GLY A 51 2.30 15.27 13.15
C GLY A 51 2.03 14.31 11.98
N VAL A 52 0.80 13.79 11.86
CA VAL A 52 0.39 12.90 10.77
C VAL A 52 -0.32 13.73 9.71
N PHE A 53 0.32 13.88 8.56
CA PHE A 53 -0.21 14.65 7.43
C PHE A 53 -0.67 13.75 6.26
N THR A 54 -0.34 12.46 6.28
CA THR A 54 -0.84 11.47 5.32
C THR A 54 -1.97 10.73 6.00
N ILE A 55 -3.19 11.02 5.59
CA ILE A 55 -4.39 10.55 6.25
C ILE A 55 -4.65 9.08 5.87
N PRO A 56 -5.00 8.21 6.84
CA PRO A 56 -5.37 6.83 6.55
C PRO A 56 -6.48 6.72 5.49
N ARG A 57 -6.50 5.60 4.75
CA ARG A 57 -7.49 5.35 3.69
C ARG A 57 -8.94 5.47 4.20
N SER A 58 -9.23 4.92 5.36
CA SER A 58 -10.56 4.98 6.00
C SER A 58 -11.04 6.41 6.21
N ASP A 59 -10.20 7.25 6.81
CA ASP A 59 -10.54 8.61 7.19
C ASP A 59 -10.54 9.55 5.97
N SER A 60 -9.71 9.24 4.97
CA SER A 60 -9.77 9.90 3.66
C SER A 60 -11.11 9.63 2.96
N LEU A 61 -11.62 8.40 3.03
CA LEU A 61 -12.95 8.07 2.52
C LEU A 61 -14.06 8.76 3.32
N VAL A 62 -13.98 8.80 4.65
CA VAL A 62 -14.96 9.53 5.49
C VAL A 62 -15.04 11.00 5.11
N TRP A 63 -13.90 11.65 4.83
CA TRP A 63 -13.87 13.03 4.38
C TRP A 63 -14.65 13.25 3.08
N VAL A 64 -14.48 12.34 2.11
CA VAL A 64 -15.22 12.32 0.84
C VAL A 64 -16.71 12.09 1.08
N GLN A 65 -17.05 11.10 1.91
CA GLN A 65 -18.43 10.73 2.22
C GLN A 65 -19.22 11.86 2.89
N ASN A 66 -18.56 12.68 3.73
CA ASN A 66 -19.20 13.84 4.37
C ASN A 66 -19.58 14.96 3.37
N ARG A 67 -19.08 14.92 2.13
CA ARG A 67 -19.34 15.94 1.10
C ARG A 67 -20.34 15.52 0.05
N ILE A 68 -20.66 14.23 -0.01
CA ILE A 68 -21.52 13.66 -1.03
C ILE A 68 -22.84 13.18 -0.43
N ILE A 69 -23.84 13.02 -1.29
CA ILE A 69 -25.13 12.49 -0.89
C ILE A 69 -24.94 11.04 -0.45
N PRO A 70 -25.34 10.61 0.76
CA PRO A 70 -25.09 9.25 1.23
C PRO A 70 -25.90 8.22 0.43
N PRO A 71 -25.39 6.99 0.26
CA PRO A 71 -26.07 5.94 -0.50
C PRO A 71 -27.39 5.49 0.15
N SER A 72 -27.56 5.70 1.46
CA SER A 72 -28.77 5.37 2.22
C SER A 72 -29.91 6.40 2.09
N ARG A 73 -29.72 7.49 1.34
CA ARG A 73 -30.75 8.53 1.18
C ARG A 73 -32.00 7.97 0.48
N GLN A 74 -33.18 8.31 1.01
CA GLN A 74 -34.45 8.04 0.31
C GLN A 74 -34.41 8.63 -1.11
N ASN A 75 -34.86 7.85 -2.10
CA ASN A 75 -34.85 8.20 -3.53
C ASN A 75 -33.47 8.35 -4.18
N ILE A 76 -32.41 7.72 -3.62
CA ILE A 76 -31.07 7.72 -4.25
C ILE A 76 -31.09 7.25 -5.71
N GLY A 77 -31.93 6.25 -6.05
CA GLY A 77 -32.06 5.77 -7.42
C GLY A 77 -32.55 6.83 -8.42
N MET A 78 -33.42 7.75 -7.99
CA MET A 78 -33.84 8.87 -8.83
C MET A 78 -32.71 9.88 -9.03
N ILE A 79 -31.94 10.16 -7.99
CA ILE A 79 -30.78 11.06 -8.04
C ILE A 79 -29.72 10.48 -9.01
N LEU A 80 -29.42 9.19 -8.89
CA LEU A 80 -28.51 8.50 -9.82
C LEU A 80 -28.98 8.64 -11.26
N LYS A 81 -30.27 8.38 -11.54
CA LYS A 81 -30.85 8.50 -12.88
C LYS A 81 -30.76 9.94 -13.42
N ASN A 82 -31.05 10.95 -12.59
CA ASN A 82 -30.97 12.36 -12.97
C ASN A 82 -29.55 12.78 -13.37
N HIS A 83 -28.53 12.18 -12.76
CA HIS A 83 -27.11 12.42 -13.08
C HIS A 83 -26.51 11.40 -14.06
N GLY A 84 -27.32 10.53 -14.68
CA GLY A 84 -26.85 9.53 -15.64
C GLY A 84 -25.96 8.43 -15.04
N LEU A 85 -26.03 8.22 -13.72
CA LEU A 85 -25.27 7.22 -13.00
C LEU A 85 -26.03 5.90 -12.93
N LYS A 86 -25.35 4.79 -13.26
CA LYS A 86 -25.92 3.43 -13.17
C LYS A 86 -25.89 2.87 -11.75
N GLU A 87 -24.86 3.24 -11.01
CA GLU A 87 -24.60 2.81 -9.65
C GLU A 87 -24.01 3.97 -8.85
N TYR A 88 -24.04 3.84 -7.53
CA TYR A 88 -23.46 4.82 -6.63
C TYR A 88 -21.93 4.79 -6.76
N ASP A 89 -21.33 5.98 -6.92
CA ASP A 89 -19.90 6.16 -7.16
C ASP A 89 -19.45 7.44 -6.44
N GLU A 90 -18.69 7.28 -5.36
CA GLU A 90 -18.27 8.38 -4.49
C GLU A 90 -17.52 9.45 -5.26
N MET A 91 -16.62 9.06 -6.16
CA MET A 91 -15.80 10.00 -6.91
C MET A 91 -16.66 10.83 -7.88
N LYS A 92 -17.62 10.20 -8.57
CA LYS A 92 -18.52 10.94 -9.47
C LYS A 92 -19.39 11.94 -8.71
N PHE A 93 -19.93 11.58 -7.55
CA PHE A 93 -20.68 12.54 -6.73
C PHE A 93 -19.80 13.67 -6.20
N LEU A 94 -18.57 13.36 -5.82
CA LEU A 94 -17.62 14.36 -5.34
C LEU A 94 -17.28 15.36 -6.46
N GLU A 95 -17.14 14.91 -7.69
CA GLU A 95 -16.91 15.77 -8.86
C GLU A 95 -18.12 16.64 -9.21
N LEU A 96 -19.33 16.08 -9.16
CA LEU A 96 -20.56 16.83 -9.44
C LEU A 96 -20.76 18.02 -8.48
N SER A 97 -20.23 17.91 -7.27
CA SER A 97 -20.27 18.95 -6.24
C SER A 97 -18.99 19.77 -6.15
N GLU A 98 -17.95 19.44 -6.94
CA GLU A 98 -16.60 19.98 -6.78
C GLU A 98 -16.08 19.86 -5.34
N GLY A 99 -16.54 18.84 -4.59
CA GLY A 99 -16.23 18.63 -3.18
C GLY A 99 -16.85 19.65 -2.22
N LYS A 100 -17.69 20.57 -2.71
CA LYS A 100 -18.41 21.55 -1.89
C LYS A 100 -19.53 20.88 -1.09
N CYS A 101 -19.73 21.33 0.15
CA CYS A 101 -20.85 20.91 0.97
C CYS A 101 -21.34 22.06 1.87
N SER A 102 -22.44 21.87 2.59
CA SER A 102 -22.99 22.91 3.46
C SER A 102 -22.32 23.01 4.84
N GLN A 103 -21.29 22.20 5.12
CA GLN A 103 -20.66 22.10 6.44
C GLN A 103 -19.41 22.97 6.57
N ASP A 104 -18.74 23.25 5.46
CA ASP A 104 -17.52 24.06 5.39
C ASP A 104 -17.38 24.72 4.01
N SER A 105 -16.41 25.64 3.91
CA SER A 105 -16.01 26.37 2.70
C SER A 105 -15.05 25.57 1.80
N LEU A 106 -14.84 24.27 2.08
CA LEU A 106 -13.82 23.50 1.37
C LEU A 106 -14.32 22.98 0.03
N TYR A 107 -13.43 22.94 -0.94
CA TYR A 107 -13.70 22.40 -2.28
C TYR A 107 -12.44 21.75 -2.88
N ILE A 108 -12.64 21.03 -3.98
CA ILE A 108 -11.55 20.37 -4.70
C ILE A 108 -11.34 20.92 -6.11
N LYS A 109 -10.08 20.99 -6.54
CA LYS A 109 -9.73 21.40 -7.91
C LYS A 109 -8.72 20.43 -8.53
N PRO A 110 -8.96 19.89 -9.75
CA PRO A 110 -8.03 18.94 -10.37
C PRO A 110 -6.69 19.60 -10.67
N VAL A 111 -5.60 18.84 -10.51
CA VAL A 111 -4.24 19.26 -10.84
C VAL A 111 -3.48 18.16 -11.57
N LYS A 112 -2.47 18.57 -12.34
CA LYS A 112 -1.63 17.64 -13.12
C LYS A 112 -0.42 17.12 -12.36
N GLU A 113 0.08 17.91 -11.41
CA GLU A 113 1.34 17.63 -10.73
C GLU A 113 1.19 17.57 -9.22
N PHE A 114 1.99 16.70 -8.62
CA PHE A 114 2.15 16.65 -7.18
C PHE A 114 2.92 17.86 -6.67
N PRO A 115 2.44 18.50 -5.58
CA PRO A 115 3.27 19.40 -4.78
C PRO A 115 4.50 18.68 -4.21
N GLU A 116 5.56 19.43 -3.90
CA GLU A 116 6.81 18.87 -3.38
C GLU A 116 6.64 18.07 -2.09
N TYR A 117 5.77 18.54 -1.19
CA TYR A 117 5.54 17.86 0.10
C TYR A 117 4.92 16.46 -0.08
N VAL A 118 4.12 16.25 -1.13
CA VAL A 118 3.58 14.93 -1.48
C VAL A 118 4.68 14.06 -2.07
N ARG A 119 5.46 14.59 -3.03
CA ARG A 119 6.60 13.86 -3.63
C ARG A 119 7.60 13.40 -2.58
N ARG A 120 7.88 14.26 -1.59
CA ARG A 120 8.77 13.96 -0.45
C ARG A 120 8.24 12.79 0.36
N ARG A 121 6.95 12.76 0.70
CA ARG A 121 6.34 11.68 1.48
C ARG A 121 6.21 10.38 0.71
N GLN A 122 5.96 10.45 -0.61
CA GLN A 122 5.95 9.28 -1.49
C GLN A 122 7.30 8.54 -1.56
N ARG A 123 8.41 9.18 -1.18
CA ARG A 123 9.69 8.47 -1.01
C ARG A 123 9.63 7.41 0.10
N HIS A 124 8.74 7.58 1.07
CA HIS A 124 8.47 6.60 2.13
C HIS A 124 7.26 5.69 1.80
N ASN A 125 6.78 5.67 0.56
CA ASN A 125 5.78 4.69 0.14
C ASN A 125 6.42 3.32 -0.02
N ILE A 126 5.64 2.30 0.29
CA ILE A 126 6.04 0.90 0.22
C ILE A 126 6.00 0.46 -1.24
N THR A 127 7.12 -0.04 -1.74
CA THR A 127 7.20 -0.61 -3.10
C THR A 127 6.93 -2.11 -3.08
N GLN A 128 7.37 -2.80 -2.02
CA GLN A 128 7.18 -4.23 -1.80
C GLN A 128 7.00 -4.52 -0.30
N CYS A 129 6.17 -5.50 0.02
CA CYS A 129 6.05 -6.05 1.37
C CYS A 129 6.02 -7.56 1.27
N VAL A 130 6.92 -8.23 2.00
CA VAL A 130 7.04 -9.68 2.01
C VAL A 130 6.81 -10.17 3.43
N ILE A 131 6.01 -11.22 3.56
CA ILE A 131 5.81 -11.94 4.82
C ILE A 131 7.04 -12.79 5.11
N LEU A 132 7.52 -12.74 6.36
CA LEU A 132 8.58 -13.59 6.88
C LEU A 132 8.03 -14.54 7.95
N THR A 133 8.91 -15.24 8.67
CA THR A 133 8.56 -16.03 9.85
C THR A 133 8.16 -15.15 11.04
N ASP A 134 7.57 -15.74 12.08
CA ASP A 134 7.36 -15.08 13.38
C ASP A 134 6.59 -13.75 13.34
N LYS A 135 5.63 -13.65 12.40
CA LYS A 135 4.83 -12.43 12.15
C LYS A 135 5.68 -11.21 11.78
N ASP A 136 6.85 -11.44 11.20
CA ASP A 136 7.69 -10.41 10.66
C ASP A 136 7.27 -10.06 9.22
N LEU A 137 7.43 -8.79 8.88
CA LEU A 137 7.30 -8.25 7.54
C LEU A 137 8.62 -7.63 7.11
N LEU A 138 8.96 -7.78 5.84
CA LEU A 138 10.04 -7.05 5.20
C LEU A 138 9.45 -6.08 4.19
N CYS A 139 9.53 -4.78 4.48
CA CYS A 139 9.06 -3.72 3.60
C CYS A 139 10.24 -3.05 2.90
N MET A 140 10.12 -2.90 1.58
CA MET A 140 10.98 -2.06 0.76
C MET A 140 10.23 -0.76 0.45
N PHE A 141 10.95 0.35 0.49
CA PHE A 141 10.38 1.69 0.28
C PHE A 141 10.93 2.33 -1.01
N ALA A 142 10.26 3.37 -1.49
CA ALA A 142 10.61 4.06 -2.72
C ALA A 142 11.96 4.80 -2.65
N ASP A 143 12.44 5.11 -1.44
CA ASP A 143 13.78 5.65 -1.17
C ASP A 143 14.88 4.56 -1.10
N GLU A 144 14.57 3.34 -1.57
CA GLU A 144 15.43 2.15 -1.52
C GLU A 144 15.70 1.61 -0.11
N THR A 145 15.16 2.21 0.96
CA THR A 145 15.34 1.68 2.30
C THR A 145 14.56 0.39 2.49
N VAL A 146 15.11 -0.51 3.31
CA VAL A 146 14.46 -1.75 3.71
C VAL A 146 14.28 -1.74 5.21
N ARG A 147 13.08 -2.12 5.67
CA ARG A 147 12.79 -2.26 7.09
C ARG A 147 12.14 -3.60 7.38
N LYS A 148 12.57 -4.20 8.49
CA LYS A 148 11.95 -5.37 9.09
C LYS A 148 11.03 -4.92 10.21
N ILE A 149 9.79 -5.41 10.22
CA ILE A 149 8.75 -5.03 11.17
C ILE A 149 8.21 -6.29 11.81
N ASN A 150 8.30 -6.41 13.13
CA ASN A 150 7.56 -7.44 13.85
C ASN A 150 6.18 -6.88 14.21
N LEU A 151 5.10 -7.54 13.80
CA LEU A 151 3.75 -7.05 14.05
C LEU A 151 3.41 -6.90 15.55
N SER A 152 4.05 -7.65 16.46
CA SER A 152 3.86 -7.46 17.90
C SER A 152 4.28 -6.06 18.40
N SER A 153 5.24 -5.43 17.72
CA SER A 153 5.66 -4.05 18.02
C SER A 153 4.64 -2.98 17.58
N LEU A 154 3.56 -3.40 16.93
CA LEU A 154 2.47 -2.57 16.43
C LEU A 154 1.13 -2.86 17.14
N ALA A 155 1.16 -3.51 18.31
CA ALA A 155 -0.04 -3.93 19.03
C ALA A 155 -0.97 -2.78 19.46
N GLU A 156 -0.49 -1.52 19.48
CA GLU A 156 -1.35 -0.36 19.76
C GLU A 156 -2.17 0.10 18.54
N ILE A 157 -1.84 -0.40 17.34
CA ILE A 157 -2.63 -0.12 16.14
C ILE A 157 -3.88 -0.99 16.20
N LYS A 158 -5.03 -0.35 16.02
CA LYS A 158 -6.34 -1.00 16.02
C LYS A 158 -6.35 -2.21 15.09
N ASP A 159 -6.92 -3.32 15.58
CA ASP A 159 -7.13 -4.57 14.86
C ASP A 159 -5.85 -5.35 14.48
N VAL A 160 -4.66 -4.91 14.88
CA VAL A 160 -3.42 -5.69 14.66
C VAL A 160 -3.40 -7.00 15.45
N ASP A 161 -4.03 -7.03 16.62
CA ASP A 161 -4.25 -8.24 17.42
C ASP A 161 -5.01 -9.32 16.63
N LYS A 162 -5.97 -8.93 15.80
CA LYS A 162 -6.72 -9.86 14.93
C LYS A 162 -5.82 -10.50 13.88
N ILE A 163 -4.85 -9.76 13.34
CA ILE A 163 -3.85 -10.27 12.40
C ILE A 163 -2.91 -11.24 13.11
N MET A 164 -2.43 -10.87 14.31
CA MET A 164 -1.51 -11.68 15.11
C MET A 164 -2.09 -13.06 15.45
N ASN A 165 -3.39 -13.11 15.73
CA ASN A 165 -4.09 -14.33 16.15
C ASN A 165 -4.64 -15.17 14.98
N ASN A 166 -4.44 -14.77 13.73
CA ASN A 166 -5.00 -15.45 12.57
C ASN A 166 -3.98 -15.54 11.42
N GLU A 167 -3.46 -16.76 11.18
CA GLU A 167 -2.47 -17.02 10.13
C GLU A 167 -3.01 -16.72 8.73
N ALA A 168 -4.20 -17.22 8.41
CA ALA A 168 -4.81 -17.00 7.10
C ALA A 168 -5.02 -15.51 6.82
N LEU A 169 -5.38 -14.72 7.84
CA LEU A 169 -5.48 -13.26 7.72
C LEU A 169 -4.10 -12.61 7.49
N PHE A 170 -3.08 -13.03 8.25
CA PHE A 170 -1.71 -12.53 8.07
C PHE A 170 -1.18 -12.80 6.65
N GLU A 171 -1.44 -13.98 6.10
CA GLU A 171 -1.07 -14.37 4.73
C GLU A 171 -1.72 -13.51 3.63
N THR A 172 -2.80 -12.79 3.93
CA THR A 172 -3.42 -11.85 2.98
C THR A 172 -2.68 -10.52 2.82
N CYS A 173 -1.57 -10.32 3.53
CA CYS A 173 -0.80 -9.08 3.50
C CYS A 173 -0.45 -8.69 2.06
N ARG A 174 -0.79 -7.45 1.69
CA ARG A 174 -0.40 -6.87 0.41
C ARG A 174 -0.18 -5.37 0.52
N VAL A 175 0.57 -4.82 -0.43
CA VAL A 175 0.73 -3.37 -0.57
C VAL A 175 -0.58 -2.77 -1.08
N GLY A 176 -1.06 -1.72 -0.42
CA GLY A 176 -2.25 -0.96 -0.80
C GLY A 176 -1.91 0.35 -1.50
N ALA A 177 -2.83 0.83 -2.34
CA ALA A 177 -2.84 2.13 -3.04
C ALA A 177 -1.47 2.82 -3.19
N ALA A 178 -0.73 2.50 -4.25
CA ALA A 178 0.59 3.06 -4.57
C ALA A 178 1.61 3.09 -3.40
N GLY A 179 1.46 2.19 -2.42
CA GLY A 179 2.38 2.07 -1.30
C GLY A 179 2.08 2.93 -0.09
N TYR A 180 0.90 3.55 0.01
CA TYR A 180 0.55 4.37 1.18
C TYR A 180 0.29 3.57 2.46
N PHE A 181 0.00 2.28 2.33
CA PHE A 181 -0.23 1.36 3.44
C PHE A 181 0.01 -0.08 2.99
N ILE A 182 0.15 -1.00 3.93
CA ILE A 182 -0.16 -2.42 3.70
C ILE A 182 -1.58 -2.70 4.19
N THR A 183 -2.22 -3.71 3.62
CA THR A 183 -3.56 -4.13 4.02
C THR A 183 -3.65 -5.64 4.17
N PHE A 184 -4.45 -6.05 5.15
CA PHE A 184 -4.83 -7.44 5.40
C PHE A 184 -6.32 -7.59 5.12
N ASN A 185 -6.65 -8.51 4.23
CA ASN A 185 -8.01 -8.76 3.73
C ASN A 185 -8.75 -7.48 3.30
N ASN A 186 -8.01 -6.50 2.75
CA ASN A 186 -8.52 -5.18 2.35
C ASN A 186 -9.23 -4.38 3.47
N SER A 187 -9.11 -4.78 4.72
CA SER A 187 -9.94 -4.31 5.84
C SER A 187 -9.13 -3.72 6.99
N ILE A 188 -7.92 -4.23 7.23
CA ILE A 188 -7.03 -3.72 8.29
C ILE A 188 -5.81 -3.14 7.60
N ASP A 189 -5.64 -1.82 7.72
CA ASP A 189 -4.57 -1.09 7.06
C ASP A 189 -3.52 -0.64 8.08
N ILE A 190 -2.24 -0.81 7.72
CA ILE A 190 -1.12 -0.24 8.47
C ILE A 190 -0.43 0.81 7.59
N PRO A 191 -0.46 2.10 7.97
CA PRO A 191 0.11 3.18 7.16
C PRO A 191 1.62 3.04 6.94
N ALA A 192 2.08 3.38 5.73
CA ALA A 192 3.50 3.33 5.35
C ALA A 192 4.39 4.15 6.28
N GLY A 193 3.95 5.33 6.70
CA GLY A 193 4.69 6.17 7.65
C GLY A 193 4.93 5.48 9.00
N VAL A 194 4.01 4.64 9.46
CA VAL A 194 4.16 3.88 10.72
C VAL A 194 5.19 2.77 10.54
N LEU A 195 5.10 2.00 9.45
CA LEU A 195 6.07 0.97 9.11
C LEU A 195 7.48 1.55 8.90
N TYR A 196 7.56 2.71 8.24
CA TYR A 196 8.81 3.42 8.03
C TYR A 196 9.41 3.89 9.35
N LYS A 197 8.62 4.48 10.25
CA LYS A 197 9.14 4.99 11.52
C LYS A 197 9.55 3.88 12.49
N LYS A 198 8.73 2.84 12.62
CA LYS A 198 8.92 1.80 13.65
C LYS A 198 9.75 0.60 13.19
N GLY A 199 9.82 0.36 11.88
CA GLY A 199 10.56 -0.77 11.34
C GLY A 199 12.06 -0.64 11.56
N LYS A 200 12.70 -1.76 11.96
CA LYS A 200 14.14 -1.86 12.08
C LYS A 200 14.78 -1.75 10.70
N LYS A 201 15.61 -0.74 10.49
CA LYS A 201 16.37 -0.57 9.24
C LYS A 201 17.31 -1.76 9.04
N ILE A 202 17.23 -2.37 7.86
CA ILE A 202 18.13 -3.42 7.42
C ILE A 202 19.27 -2.77 6.62
N PRO A 203 20.54 -3.18 6.82
CA PRO A 203 21.68 -2.63 6.07
C PRO A 203 21.76 -3.22 4.65
N LEU A 204 20.64 -3.22 3.94
CA LEU A 204 20.49 -3.61 2.53
C LEU A 204 19.44 -2.70 1.90
N THR A 205 19.60 -2.44 0.61
CA THR A 205 18.66 -1.68 -0.22
C THR A 205 17.67 -2.61 -0.94
N GLY A 206 16.55 -2.05 -1.39
CA GLY A 206 15.60 -2.78 -2.23
C GLY A 206 16.26 -3.37 -3.48
N LYS A 207 17.09 -2.57 -4.17
CA LYS A 207 17.91 -3.04 -5.31
C LYS A 207 18.82 -4.20 -4.99
N GLU A 208 19.48 -4.22 -3.83
CA GLU A 208 20.36 -5.33 -3.43
C GLU A 208 19.57 -6.61 -3.18
N LEU A 209 18.38 -6.52 -2.57
CA LEU A 209 17.49 -7.67 -2.42
C LEU A 209 17.00 -8.20 -3.77
N LEU A 210 16.65 -7.30 -4.70
CA LEU A 210 16.28 -7.69 -6.06
C LEU A 210 17.46 -8.32 -6.81
N ALA A 211 18.68 -7.82 -6.61
CA ALA A 211 19.88 -8.42 -7.17
C ALA A 211 20.16 -9.81 -6.58
N PHE A 212 19.94 -10.00 -5.28
CA PHE A 212 20.00 -11.32 -4.65
C PHE A 212 19.02 -12.31 -5.29
N VAL A 213 17.76 -11.92 -5.50
CA VAL A 213 16.77 -12.78 -6.17
C VAL A 213 17.20 -13.10 -7.60
N ARG A 214 17.64 -12.09 -8.37
CA ARG A 214 18.02 -12.25 -9.79
C ARG A 214 19.25 -13.12 -9.99
N ASN A 215 20.25 -12.98 -9.13
CA ASN A 215 21.56 -13.62 -9.31
C ASN A 215 21.73 -14.89 -8.47
N GLY A 216 20.97 -15.01 -7.38
CA GLY A 216 21.07 -16.09 -6.40
C GLY A 216 20.06 -17.21 -6.61
N LEU A 217 18.98 -16.98 -7.36
CA LEU A 217 18.02 -18.02 -7.72
C LEU A 217 18.17 -18.44 -9.19
N VAL A 218 17.93 -19.71 -9.45
CA VAL A 218 17.88 -20.28 -10.80
C VAL A 218 16.60 -21.10 -10.98
N ASP A 219 16.02 -21.05 -12.17
CA ASP A 219 14.89 -21.92 -12.51
C ASP A 219 15.36 -23.34 -12.91
N THR A 220 14.41 -24.27 -13.09
CA THR A 220 14.68 -25.64 -13.56
C THR A 220 15.54 -25.70 -14.82
N THR A 221 15.34 -24.80 -15.79
CA THR A 221 16.09 -24.81 -17.05
C THR A 221 17.53 -24.37 -16.82
N GLN A 222 17.73 -23.29 -16.07
CA GLN A 222 19.05 -22.81 -15.67
C GLN A 222 19.79 -23.84 -14.80
N ALA A 223 19.09 -24.51 -13.88
CA ALA A 223 19.67 -25.56 -13.04
C ALA A 223 20.15 -26.76 -13.88
N CYS A 224 19.35 -27.23 -14.84
CA CYS A 224 19.74 -28.28 -15.78
C CYS A 224 20.98 -27.86 -16.61
N GLY A 225 21.01 -26.61 -17.07
CA GLY A 225 22.16 -26.07 -17.81
C GLY A 225 23.44 -25.97 -16.98
N ILE A 226 23.32 -25.68 -15.67
CA ILE A 226 24.47 -25.67 -14.76
C ILE A 226 25.00 -27.09 -14.55
N LEU A 227 24.12 -28.05 -14.29
CA LEU A 227 24.48 -29.44 -13.99
C LEU A 227 24.79 -30.29 -15.24
N ASP A 228 24.65 -29.72 -16.44
CA ASP A 228 24.69 -30.42 -17.72
C ASP A 228 23.83 -31.70 -17.72
N CYS A 229 22.61 -31.60 -17.18
CA CYS A 229 21.74 -32.74 -16.96
C CYS A 229 20.34 -32.55 -17.54
N SER A 230 19.63 -33.66 -17.73
CA SER A 230 18.22 -33.63 -18.11
C SER A 230 17.33 -33.22 -16.93
N ARG A 231 16.11 -32.76 -17.21
CA ARG A 231 15.09 -32.53 -16.18
C ARG A 231 14.75 -33.79 -15.38
N GLN A 232 14.85 -34.98 -16.00
CA GLN A 232 14.60 -36.25 -15.31
C GLN A 232 15.68 -36.53 -14.26
N ASN A 233 16.94 -36.21 -14.56
CA ASN A 233 18.05 -36.34 -13.62
C ASN A 233 17.90 -35.34 -12.47
N LEU A 234 17.53 -34.09 -12.76
CA LEU A 234 17.26 -33.11 -11.71
C LEU A 234 16.10 -33.55 -10.79
N LEU A 235 15.02 -34.11 -11.35
CA LEU A 235 13.91 -34.69 -10.58
C LEU A 235 14.34 -35.92 -9.75
N TYR A 236 15.31 -36.70 -10.22
CA TYR A 236 15.90 -37.77 -9.43
C TYR A 236 16.68 -37.18 -8.25
N MET A 237 17.51 -36.15 -8.47
CA MET A 237 18.27 -35.47 -7.42
C MET A 237 17.37 -34.87 -6.34
N LEU A 238 16.24 -34.28 -6.75
CA LEU A 238 15.20 -33.80 -5.83
C LEU A 238 14.63 -34.92 -4.97
N ARG A 239 14.28 -36.07 -5.57
CA ARG A 239 13.75 -37.24 -4.86
C ARG A 239 14.75 -37.86 -3.89
N GLN A 240 16.04 -37.73 -4.17
CA GLN A 240 17.11 -38.18 -3.28
C GLN A 240 17.49 -37.14 -2.22
N GLY A 241 16.96 -35.91 -2.29
CA GLY A 241 17.25 -34.83 -1.34
C GLY A 241 18.58 -34.11 -1.58
N TYR A 242 19.21 -34.28 -2.75
CA TYR A 242 20.48 -33.64 -3.08
C TYR A 242 20.34 -32.15 -3.40
N ILE A 243 19.18 -31.74 -3.88
CA ILE A 243 18.83 -30.35 -4.19
C ILE A 243 17.45 -30.08 -3.61
N THR A 244 17.27 -28.93 -2.96
CA THR A 244 15.98 -28.51 -2.40
C THR A 244 15.46 -27.27 -3.12
N PRO A 245 14.20 -27.28 -3.61
CA PRO A 245 13.62 -26.10 -4.24
C PRO A 245 13.31 -25.04 -3.18
N VAL A 246 13.60 -23.78 -3.50
CA VAL A 246 13.18 -22.61 -2.72
C VAL A 246 11.69 -22.31 -2.95
N LYS A 247 11.19 -22.64 -4.15
CA LYS A 247 9.78 -22.55 -4.50
C LYS A 247 9.42 -23.62 -5.51
N GLU A 248 8.32 -24.32 -5.27
CA GLU A 248 7.77 -25.31 -6.18
C GLU A 248 6.65 -24.72 -7.06
N ASP A 249 6.64 -25.09 -8.35
CA ASP A 249 5.59 -24.73 -9.31
C ASP A 249 5.47 -25.84 -10.37
N VAL A 250 4.25 -26.10 -10.84
CA VAL A 250 3.95 -27.08 -11.89
C VAL A 250 4.74 -26.80 -13.17
N LYS A 251 5.03 -25.52 -13.47
CA LYS A 251 5.81 -25.12 -14.66
C LYS A 251 7.32 -25.17 -14.47
N GLY A 252 7.79 -25.40 -13.24
CA GLY A 252 9.21 -25.48 -12.90
C GLY A 252 9.54 -24.80 -11.58
N ASN A 253 10.45 -25.38 -10.82
CA ASN A 253 10.83 -24.89 -9.51
C ASN A 253 11.90 -23.79 -9.60
N LEU A 254 12.07 -23.06 -8.49
CA LEU A 254 13.20 -22.17 -8.25
C LEU A 254 14.13 -22.78 -7.20
N TYR A 255 15.43 -22.63 -7.41
CA TYR A 255 16.48 -23.17 -6.55
C TYR A 255 17.47 -22.09 -6.17
N PHE A 256 18.15 -22.25 -5.03
CA PHE A 256 19.36 -21.49 -4.79
C PHE A 256 20.45 -21.94 -5.75
N LYS A 257 21.03 -21.00 -6.50
CA LYS A 257 22.13 -21.27 -7.43
C LYS A 257 23.29 -21.99 -6.74
N GLY A 258 23.61 -21.59 -5.50
CA GLY A 258 24.66 -22.22 -4.72
C GLY A 258 24.37 -23.67 -4.35
N ASP A 259 23.10 -24.05 -4.16
CA ASP A 259 22.71 -25.44 -3.88
C ASP A 259 22.89 -26.32 -5.13
N VAL A 260 22.48 -25.80 -6.29
CA VAL A 260 22.69 -26.46 -7.59
C VAL A 260 24.18 -26.66 -7.88
N VAL A 261 25.00 -25.61 -7.74
CA VAL A 261 26.44 -25.67 -8.07
C VAL A 261 27.22 -26.65 -7.16
N LYS A 262 26.78 -26.86 -5.92
CA LYS A 262 27.42 -27.83 -5.01
C LYS A 262 27.28 -29.29 -5.48
N ASN A 263 26.32 -29.56 -6.35
CA ASN A 263 26.04 -30.90 -6.88
C ASN A 263 26.79 -31.19 -8.21
N LEU A 264 27.74 -30.34 -8.60
CA LEU A 264 28.66 -30.59 -9.71
C LEU A 264 29.79 -31.57 -9.34
N TRP A 265 30.00 -31.82 -8.05
CA TRP A 265 31.06 -32.63 -7.46
C TRP A 265 30.44 -33.71 -6.56
#